data_AF-A0A7L4NHP7-F1
#
_entry.id   AF-A0A7L4NHP7-F1
#
_cell.length_a   1.000
_cell.length_b   1.000
_cell.length_c   1.000
_cell.angle_alpha   90.00
_cell.angle_beta   90.00
_cell.angle_gamma   90.00
#
_symmetry.space_group_name_H-M   'P 1'
#
loop_
_entity.id
_entity.type
_entity.pdbx_description
1 polymer ?
#
loop_
_entity_poly.entity_id
_entity_poly.type
_entity_poly.pdbx_seq_one_letter_code
_entity_poly.pdbx_strand_id
1 'polypeptide(L)'
;TWCHCTGRRVRSVRLGPSPPRLLTEEEFRLQGEVETRKALEELRSYCRSPDFSAWAAVSRIQDPKRFADFVGGALHVTPREVFVHEQQYGLGGSFLEDQLFEDEEEENFSESNYRNFFLS
;
A
#
# COMPACT_ATOMS: atom_id res chain seq x y z
N THR A 1 -43.58 13.47 54.12
CA THR A 1 -43.20 14.40 53.04
C THR A 1 -41.83 13.99 52.50
N TRP A 2 -41.79 13.25 51.39
CA TRP A 2 -40.53 12.90 50.71
C TRP A 2 -40.58 13.53 49.32
N CYS A 3 -39.69 14.49 49.07
CA CYS A 3 -39.55 15.12 47.77
C CYS A 3 -38.46 14.37 47.00
N HIS A 4 -38.87 13.54 46.04
CA HIS A 4 -37.95 12.80 45.19
C HIS A 4 -37.51 13.70 44.03
N CYS A 5 -36.34 14.33 44.16
CA CYS A 5 -35.69 15.00 43.05
C CYS A 5 -35.24 13.95 42.03
N THR A 6 -35.95 13.83 40.91
CA THR A 6 -35.55 13.00 39.77
C THR A 6 -34.50 13.75 38.95
N GLY A 7 -33.23 13.62 39.35
CA GLY A 7 -32.10 14.12 38.56
C GLY A 7 -31.93 13.34 37.26
N ARG A 8 -32.12 14.00 36.11
CA ARG A 8 -31.83 13.44 34.78
C ARG A 8 -30.31 13.32 34.60
N ARG A 9 -29.79 12.09 34.56
CA ARG A 9 -28.40 11.83 34.19
C ARG A 9 -28.24 12.01 32.68
N VAL A 10 -27.60 13.11 32.27
CA VAL A 10 -27.23 13.34 30.87
C VAL A 10 -26.04 12.43 30.54
N ARG A 11 -26.25 11.47 29.63
CA ARG A 11 -25.15 10.67 29.06
C ARG A 11 -24.43 11.55 28.03
N SER A 12 -23.19 11.91 28.34
CA SER A 12 -22.26 12.53 27.39
C SER A 12 -22.02 11.54 26.25
N VAL A 13 -22.39 11.95 25.03
CA VAL A 13 -22.01 11.25 23.80
C VAL A 13 -20.55 11.56 23.58
N ARG A 14 -19.66 10.59 23.83
CA ARG A 14 -18.26 10.71 23.44
C ARG A 14 -18.24 10.74 21.91
N LEU A 15 -18.11 11.93 21.32
CA LEU A 15 -17.78 12.07 19.91
C LEU A 15 -16.40 11.41 19.73
N GLY A 16 -16.36 10.33 18.95
CA GLY A 16 -15.10 9.65 18.63
C GLY A 16 -14.11 10.59 17.95
N PRO A 17 -12.83 10.20 17.83
CA PRO A 17 -11.86 10.99 17.08
C PRO A 17 -12.37 11.20 15.65
N SER A 18 -12.13 12.39 15.11
CA SER A 18 -12.44 12.68 13.71
C SER A 18 -11.75 11.67 12.79
N PRO A 19 -12.38 11.28 11.67
CA PRO A 19 -11.74 10.44 10.68
C PRO A 19 -10.38 11.02 10.27
N PRO A 20 -9.34 10.17 10.12
CA PRO A 20 -8.03 10.63 9.68
C PRO A 20 -8.11 11.24 8.27
N ARG A 21 -7.30 12.28 8.02
CA ARG A 21 -7.16 12.89 6.70
C ARG A 21 -6.57 11.88 5.71
N LEU A 22 -7.04 11.90 4.46
CA LEU A 22 -6.43 11.17 3.36
C LEU A 22 -5.08 11.78 2.97
N LEU A 23 -4.14 10.93 2.56
CA LEU A 23 -2.83 11.36 2.07
C LEU A 23 -2.97 11.95 0.66
N THR A 24 -2.13 12.93 0.37
CA THR A 24 -1.85 13.33 -1.01
C THR A 24 -1.05 12.23 -1.71
N GLU A 25 -1.06 12.22 -3.04
CA GLU A 25 -0.30 11.25 -3.83
C GLU A 25 1.20 11.25 -3.48
N GLU A 26 1.78 12.45 -3.33
CA GLU A 26 3.19 12.58 -2.96
C GLU A 26 3.48 12.05 -1.54
N GLU A 27 2.59 12.31 -0.58
CA GLU A 27 2.72 11.76 0.79
C GLU A 27 2.65 10.23 0.77
N PHE A 28 1.74 9.66 -0.02
CA PHE A 28 1.61 8.22 -0.17
C PHE A 28 2.87 7.60 -0.80
N ARG A 29 3.40 8.22 -1.87
CA ARG A 29 4.62 7.79 -2.55
C ARG A 29 5.82 7.78 -1.60
N LEU A 30 6.05 8.87 -0.89
CA LEU A 30 7.14 8.99 0.08
C LEU A 30 7.02 7.99 1.23
N GLN A 31 5.80 7.79 1.75
CA GLN A 31 5.56 6.79 2.79
C GLN A 31 5.86 5.37 2.29
N GLY A 32 5.48 5.06 1.04
CA GLY A 32 5.82 3.80 0.39
C GLY A 32 7.33 3.56 0.30
N GLU A 33 8.11 4.59 -0.06
CA GLU A 33 9.57 4.50 -0.12
C GLU A 33 10.19 4.25 1.27
N VAL A 34 9.73 4.99 2.28
CA VAL A 34 10.23 4.88 3.66
C VAL A 34 9.92 3.51 4.26
N GLU A 35 8.67 3.04 4.11
CA GLU A 35 8.24 1.77 4.66
C GLU A 35 8.89 0.59 3.94
N THR A 36 8.99 0.64 2.60
CA THR A 36 9.70 -0.37 1.81
C THR A 36 11.14 -0.51 2.27
N ARG A 37 11.85 0.62 2.43
CA ARG A 37 13.25 0.60 2.90
C ARG A 37 13.36 -0.02 4.29
N LYS A 38 12.50 0.38 5.22
CA LYS A 38 12.49 -0.15 6.59
C LYS A 38 12.20 -1.66 6.60
N ALA A 39 11.18 -2.11 5.88
CA ALA A 39 10.82 -3.52 5.79
C ALA A 39 11.95 -4.39 5.20
N LEU A 40 12.67 -3.88 4.19
CA LEU A 40 13.83 -4.57 3.62
C LEU A 40 15.00 -4.68 4.60
N GLU A 41 15.27 -3.62 5.37
CA GLU A 41 16.28 -3.65 6.43
C GLU A 41 15.93 -4.68 7.53
N GLU A 42 14.67 -4.69 7.97
CA GLU A 42 14.15 -5.66 8.95
C GLU A 42 14.24 -7.09 8.40
N LEU A 43 13.85 -7.31 7.15
CA LEU A 43 13.97 -8.61 6.48
C LEU A 43 15.42 -9.11 6.45
N ARG A 44 16.38 -8.24 6.08
CA ARG A 44 17.81 -8.59 6.10
C ARG A 44 18.29 -8.91 7.51
N SER A 45 17.82 -8.17 8.51
CA SER A 45 18.15 -8.45 9.91
C SER A 45 17.64 -9.82 10.34
N TYR A 46 16.39 -10.13 10.00
CA TYR A 46 15.78 -11.43 10.29
C TYR A 46 16.55 -12.57 9.61
N CYS A 47 16.91 -12.44 8.34
CA CYS A 47 17.71 -13.46 7.63
C CYS A 47 19.10 -13.72 8.26
N ARG A 48 19.62 -12.78 9.04
CA ARG A 48 20.89 -12.92 9.78
C ARG A 48 20.71 -13.45 11.21
N SER A 49 19.46 -13.59 11.67
CA SER A 49 19.14 -14.09 13.00
C SER A 49 19.28 -15.61 13.08
N PRO A 50 19.58 -16.17 14.27
CA PRO A 50 19.63 -17.62 14.46
C PRO A 50 18.28 -18.32 14.27
N ASP A 51 17.18 -17.58 14.34
CA ASP A 51 15.81 -18.10 14.17
C ASP A 51 15.46 -18.33 12.69
N PHE A 52 16.27 -17.81 11.77
CA PHE A 52 16.06 -17.97 10.34
C PHE A 52 16.51 -19.33 9.83
N SER A 53 15.60 -20.07 9.22
CA SER A 53 15.90 -21.35 8.57
C SER A 53 16.53 -21.16 7.19
N ALA A 54 17.84 -20.90 7.17
CA ALA A 54 18.61 -20.63 5.95
C ALA A 54 18.50 -21.76 4.92
N TRP A 55 18.64 -23.02 5.33
CA TRP A 55 18.59 -24.17 4.41
C TRP A 55 17.20 -24.40 3.80
N ALA A 56 16.12 -24.09 4.54
CA ALA A 56 14.77 -24.16 4.00
C ALA A 56 14.50 -23.05 2.98
N ALA A 57 15.08 -21.87 3.16
CA ALA A 57 15.00 -20.79 2.18
C ALA A 57 15.80 -21.13 0.92
N VAL A 58 17.07 -21.54 1.07
CA VAL A 58 17.99 -21.88 -0.03
C VAL A 58 17.44 -22.98 -0.94
N SER A 59 16.67 -23.93 -0.41
CA SER A 59 16.09 -25.01 -1.22
C SER A 59 14.90 -24.56 -2.08
N ARG A 60 14.31 -23.39 -1.82
CA ARG A 60 13.10 -22.90 -2.50
C ARG A 60 13.36 -21.75 -3.47
N ILE A 61 14.43 -20.99 -3.25
CA ILE A 61 14.76 -19.81 -4.05
C ILE A 61 15.48 -20.21 -5.35
N GLN A 62 15.20 -19.46 -6.42
CA GLN A 62 15.77 -19.72 -7.74
C GLN A 62 17.27 -19.42 -7.81
N ASP A 63 17.72 -18.34 -7.16
CA ASP A 63 19.11 -17.90 -7.16
C ASP A 63 19.59 -17.67 -5.72
N PRO A 64 20.22 -18.70 -5.10
CA PRO A 64 20.78 -18.58 -3.76
C PRO A 64 21.89 -17.53 -3.64
N LYS A 65 22.63 -17.27 -4.71
CA LYS A 65 23.74 -16.31 -4.68
C LYS A 65 23.18 -14.89 -4.60
N ARG A 66 22.22 -14.55 -5.46
CA ARG A 66 21.54 -13.25 -5.41
C ARG A 66 20.89 -13.00 -4.06
N PHE A 67 20.29 -14.04 -3.45
CA PHE A 67 19.75 -13.95 -2.10
C PHE A 67 20.82 -13.64 -1.06
N ALA A 68 21.96 -14.33 -1.09
CA ALA A 68 23.08 -14.06 -0.17
C ALA A 68 23.61 -12.62 -0.33
N ASP A 69 23.77 -12.14 -1.56
CA ASP A 69 24.18 -10.77 -1.84
C ASP A 69 23.17 -9.75 -1.27
N PHE A 70 21.87 -10.00 -1.45
CA PHE A 70 20.80 -9.16 -0.86
C PHE A 70 20.87 -9.11 0.67
N VAL A 71 21.03 -10.26 1.34
CA VAL A 71 21.16 -10.34 2.80
C VAL A 71 22.44 -9.62 3.26
N GLY A 72 23.50 -9.66 2.46
CA GLY A 72 24.76 -8.93 2.65
C GLY A 72 24.67 -7.42 2.41
N GLY A 73 23.55 -6.91 1.91
CA GLY A 73 23.28 -5.48 1.74
C GLY A 73 23.16 -5.00 0.28
N ALA A 74 23.36 -5.88 -0.70
CA ALA A 74 23.14 -5.55 -2.11
C ALA A 74 21.67 -5.21 -2.38
N LEU A 75 21.42 -4.45 -3.45
CA LEU A 75 20.08 -4.04 -3.86
C LEU A 75 19.16 -5.25 -4.09
N HIS A 76 17.89 -5.11 -3.73
CA HIS A 76 16.88 -6.15 -3.92
C HIS A 76 16.44 -6.28 -5.38
N VAL A 77 16.50 -5.17 -6.13
CA VAL A 77 16.26 -5.11 -7.58
C VAL A 77 17.59 -4.92 -8.30
N THR A 78 17.79 -5.70 -9.34
CA THR A 78 18.97 -5.61 -10.21
C THR A 78 18.83 -4.47 -11.21
N PRO A 79 19.94 -3.87 -11.69
CA PRO A 79 19.88 -2.84 -12.72
C PRO A 79 19.13 -3.28 -13.98
N ARG A 80 19.20 -4.57 -14.33
CA ARG A 80 18.49 -5.13 -15.47
C ARG A 80 16.97 -5.14 -15.27
N GLU A 81 16.50 -5.48 -14.07
CA GLU A 81 15.06 -5.42 -13.76
C GLU A 81 14.55 -3.98 -13.79
N VAL A 82 15.32 -3.02 -13.25
CA VAL A 82 14.99 -1.59 -13.35
C VAL A 82 14.91 -1.16 -14.82
N PHE A 83 15.89 -1.52 -15.63
CA PHE A 83 15.90 -1.20 -17.06
C PHE A 83 14.68 -1.78 -17.79
N VAL A 84 14.34 -3.06 -17.56
CA VAL A 84 13.16 -3.67 -18.19
C VAL A 84 11.88 -2.96 -17.77
N HIS A 85 11.76 -2.58 -16.49
CA HIS A 85 10.62 -1.80 -15.98
C HIS A 85 10.53 -0.42 -16.64
N GLU A 86 11.63 0.32 -16.73
CA GLU A 86 11.67 1.63 -17.41
C GLU A 86 11.30 1.52 -18.89
N GLN A 87 11.70 0.45 -19.57
CA GLN A 87 11.32 0.26 -20.98
C GLN A 87 9.83 -0.05 -21.15
N GLN A 88 9.23 -0.74 -20.20
CA GLN A 88 7.82 -1.14 -20.27
C GLN A 88 6.86 -0.06 -19.74
N TYR A 89 7.28 0.66 -18.69
CA TYR A 89 6.44 1.56 -17.90
C TYR A 89 7.05 2.96 -17.71
N GLY A 90 8.20 3.26 -18.32
CA GLY A 90 8.81 4.58 -18.28
C GLY A 90 8.11 5.57 -19.20
N LEU A 91 8.77 6.70 -19.44
CA LEU A 91 8.21 7.84 -20.19
C LEU A 91 7.67 7.47 -21.59
N GLY A 92 8.23 6.44 -22.23
CA GLY A 92 7.74 5.93 -23.51
C GLY A 92 6.52 5.00 -23.43
N GLY A 93 6.26 4.39 -22.27
CA GLY A 93 5.08 3.56 -22.02
C GLY A 93 3.85 4.37 -21.61
N SER A 94 4.03 5.41 -20.78
CA SER A 94 2.96 6.32 -20.35
C SER A 94 2.32 7.08 -21.52
N PHE A 95 3.11 7.50 -22.52
CA PHE A 95 2.57 8.14 -23.75
C PHE A 95 1.63 7.22 -24.54
N LEU A 96 1.82 5.90 -24.45
CA LEU A 96 0.97 4.92 -25.14
C LEU A 96 -0.28 4.58 -24.31
N GLU A 97 -0.20 4.71 -22.99
CA GLU A 97 -1.33 4.55 -22.07
C GLU A 97 -2.35 5.68 -22.22
N ASP A 98 -1.89 6.94 -22.27
CA ASP A 98 -2.77 8.10 -22.48
C ASP A 98 -3.56 7.98 -23.80
N GLN A 99 -2.93 7.54 -24.89
CA GLN A 99 -3.62 7.32 -26.18
C GLN A 99 -4.64 6.17 -26.14
N LEU A 100 -4.47 5.18 -25.26
CA LEU A 100 -5.38 4.03 -25.19
C LEU A 100 -6.64 4.33 -24.38
N PHE A 101 -6.59 5.30 -23.46
CA PHE A 101 -7.70 5.65 -22.57
C PHE A 101 -8.40 6.97 -22.95
N GLU A 102 -7.85 7.77 -23.85
CA GLU A 102 -8.51 8.97 -24.40
C GLU A 102 -9.73 8.65 -25.31
N ASP A 103 -9.86 7.42 -25.82
CA ASP A 103 -10.97 7.03 -26.72
C ASP A 103 -12.28 6.57 -26.00
N GLU A 104 -12.32 6.51 -24.65
CA GLU A 104 -13.52 6.13 -23.87
C GLU A 104 -14.25 7.32 -23.19
N GLU A 105 -14.14 8.53 -23.74
CA GLU A 105 -15.03 9.64 -23.34
C GLU A 105 -16.19 9.79 -24.34
N GLU A 106 -17.30 9.03 -24.16
CA GLU A 106 -18.68 9.48 -24.43
C GLU A 106 -19.69 8.32 -24.21
N GLU A 107 -20.02 7.97 -22.96
CA GLU A 107 -21.37 7.48 -22.65
C GLU A 107 -21.85 8.05 -21.30
N ASN A 108 -22.75 9.02 -21.41
CA ASN A 108 -23.32 9.85 -20.36
C ASN A 108 -24.08 9.02 -19.30
N PHE A 109 -23.41 8.63 -18.21
CA PHE A 109 -24.01 7.87 -17.11
C PHE A 109 -24.84 8.80 -16.20
N SER A 110 -26.13 8.93 -16.49
CA SER A 110 -27.05 9.74 -15.70
C SER A 110 -27.16 9.29 -14.23
N GLU A 111 -27.44 10.25 -13.35
CA GLU A 111 -27.57 10.16 -11.88
C GLU A 111 -28.62 9.14 -11.38
N SER A 112 -29.36 8.48 -12.28
CA SER A 112 -30.32 7.44 -11.96
C SER A 112 -29.70 6.09 -11.56
N ASN A 113 -28.46 5.80 -11.98
CA ASN A 113 -27.86 4.48 -11.76
C ASN A 113 -27.25 4.28 -10.35
N TYR A 114 -26.83 5.35 -9.67
CA TYR A 114 -26.26 5.26 -8.32
C TYR A 114 -27.28 4.81 -7.27
N ARG A 115 -28.58 5.05 -7.47
CA ARG A 115 -29.62 4.61 -6.53
C ARG A 115 -29.91 3.11 -6.60
N ASN A 116 -29.57 2.44 -7.70
CA ASN A 116 -29.84 1.00 -7.85
C ASN A 116 -28.76 0.13 -7.19
N PHE A 117 -27.54 0.64 -6.99
CA PHE A 117 -26.46 -0.18 -6.42
C PHE A 117 -26.47 -0.25 -4.88
N PHE A 118 -27.13 0.69 -4.20
CA PHE A 118 -27.15 0.75 -2.72
C PHE A 118 -28.42 0.15 -2.08
N LEU A 119 -29.29 -0.47 -2.88
CA LEU A 119 -30.56 -1.05 -2.44
C LEU A 119 -30.78 -2.52 -2.86
N SER A 120 -29.72 -3.27 -3.18
CA SER A 120 -29.75 -4.75 -3.22
C SER A 120 -28.98 -5.36 -2.08
#